data_AF-A0A561WAQ6-F1
#
_entry.id   AF-A0A561WAQ6-F1
#
_cell.length_a   1.000
_cell.length_b   1.000
_cell.length_c   1.000
_cell.angle_alpha   90.00
_cell.angle_beta   90.00
_cell.angle_gamma   90.00
#
_symmetry.space_group_name_H-M   'P 1'
#
loop_
_entity.id
_entity.type
_entity.pdbx_description
1 polymer ?
#
loop_
_entity_poly.entity_id
_entity_poly.type
_entity_poly.pdbx_seq_one_letter_code
_entity_poly.pdbx_strand_id
1 'polypeptide(L)'
;MTGDLIAFLRARLDEDEQAARAAAGGHPHWKWDAAPDGTFYLDPGRNADDLGSVALREAADHIVRWNPARVLAEVEAKRALLNYIATMRRGGHAASVNGRPGAWTTVGPDHRKSLLRLLAQPYADHPDYPEELR
;
A
#
# COMPACT_ATOMS: atom_id res chain seq x y z
N MET A 1 13.05 -15.37 6.06
CA MET A 1 12.98 -14.46 4.90
C MET A 1 11.58 -14.29 4.32
N THR A 2 10.99 -15.23 3.55
CA THR A 2 9.66 -14.98 2.93
C THR A 2 8.54 -14.81 3.96
N GLY A 3 8.56 -15.61 5.04
CA GLY A 3 7.61 -15.48 6.15
C GLY A 3 7.74 -14.12 6.85
N ASP A 4 8.98 -13.73 7.17
CA ASP A 4 9.29 -12.45 7.81
C ASP A 4 8.85 -11.25 6.94
N LEU A 5 9.08 -11.32 5.63
CA LEU A 5 8.64 -10.28 4.70
C LEU A 5 7.11 -10.20 4.56
N ILE A 6 6.41 -11.33 4.61
CA ILE A 6 4.94 -11.36 4.67
C ILE A 6 4.44 -10.73 5.97
N ALA A 7 5.07 -11.06 7.11
CA ALA A 7 4.72 -10.49 8.41
C ALA A 7 4.95 -8.97 8.43
N PHE A 8 6.10 -8.51 7.94
CA PHE A 8 6.42 -7.10 7.76
C PHE A 8 5.36 -6.39 6.90
N LEU A 9 5.03 -6.92 5.73
CA LEU A 9 4.03 -6.31 4.83
C LEU A 9 2.64 -6.25 5.47
N ARG A 10 2.24 -7.26 6.25
CA ARG A 10 0.97 -7.24 6.99
C ARG A 10 0.96 -6.11 8.02
N ALA A 11 2.02 -5.98 8.82
CA ALA A 11 2.12 -4.94 9.83
C ALA A 11 2.01 -3.53 9.20
N ARG A 12 2.73 -3.27 8.10
CA ARG A 12 2.68 -1.97 7.41
C ARG A 12 1.30 -1.68 6.79
N LEU A 13 0.64 -2.69 6.24
CA LEU A 13 -0.73 -2.54 5.73
C LEU A 13 -1.75 -2.30 6.86
N ASP A 14 -1.51 -2.83 8.06
CA ASP A 14 -2.34 -2.56 9.23
C ASP A 14 -2.15 -1.12 9.73
N GLU A 15 -0.92 -0.60 9.69
CA GLU A 15 -0.63 0.81 10.00
C GLU A 15 -1.29 1.77 9.00
N ASP A 16 -1.16 1.50 7.70
CA ASP A 16 -1.82 2.28 6.64
C ASP A 16 -3.34 2.29 6.83
N GLU A 17 -3.94 1.13 7.15
CA GLU A 17 -5.37 1.05 7.45
C GLU A 17 -5.75 1.88 8.67
N GLN A 18 -4.99 1.78 9.77
CA GLN A 18 -5.26 2.51 11.00
C GLN A 18 -5.19 4.03 10.75
N ALA A 19 -4.16 4.50 10.05
CA ALA A 19 -4.00 5.89 9.68
C ALA A 19 -5.16 6.38 8.79
N ALA A 20 -5.54 5.58 7.78
CA ALA A 20 -6.67 5.92 6.90
C ALA A 20 -7.99 5.94 7.68
N ARG A 21 -8.26 4.99 8.57
CA ARG A 21 -9.47 4.98 9.40
C ARG A 21 -9.51 6.17 10.37
N ALA A 22 -8.39 6.51 10.98
CA ALA A 22 -8.29 7.69 11.84
C ALA A 22 -8.60 8.97 11.06
N ALA A 23 -8.08 9.08 9.83
CA ALA A 23 -8.42 10.18 8.94
C ALA A 23 -9.89 10.13 8.46
N ALA A 24 -10.48 8.97 8.22
CA ALA A 24 -11.90 8.90 7.84
C ALA A 24 -12.85 9.21 9.00
N GLY A 25 -12.49 8.81 10.22
CA GLY A 25 -13.31 8.94 11.43
C GLY A 25 -13.09 10.24 12.21
N GLY A 26 -12.11 11.05 11.83
CA GLY A 26 -11.70 12.26 12.55
C GLY A 26 -12.83 13.26 12.72
N HIS A 27 -13.61 13.54 11.67
CA HIS A 27 -14.76 14.45 11.78
C HIS A 27 -15.88 14.16 10.76
N PRO A 28 -17.15 14.21 11.17
CA PRO A 28 -18.32 13.96 10.31
C PRO A 28 -18.55 15.00 9.21
N HIS A 29 -17.75 16.07 9.15
CA HIS A 29 -17.86 17.14 8.16
C HIS A 29 -16.71 17.15 7.14
N TRP A 30 -15.76 16.22 7.25
CA TRP A 30 -14.65 16.14 6.30
C TRP A 30 -15.17 15.80 4.91
N LYS A 31 -14.98 16.75 4.00
CA LYS A 31 -15.21 16.56 2.57
C LYS A 31 -13.86 16.46 1.91
N TRP A 32 -13.59 15.32 1.31
CA TRP A 32 -12.40 15.09 0.51
C TRP A 32 -12.62 15.65 -0.90
N ASP A 33 -12.83 16.97 -0.99
CA ASP A 33 -13.06 17.69 -2.25
C ASP A 33 -12.12 18.91 -2.32
N ALA A 34 -11.59 19.20 -3.51
CA ALA A 34 -10.81 20.40 -3.75
C ALA A 34 -11.75 21.57 -4.06
N ALA A 35 -11.58 22.70 -3.38
CA ALA A 35 -12.38 23.88 -3.68
C ALA A 35 -11.99 24.52 -5.04
N PRO A 36 -12.87 25.32 -5.67
CA PRO A 36 -12.61 25.98 -6.96
C PRO A 36 -11.45 26.99 -6.96
N ASP A 37 -10.96 27.40 -5.79
CA ASP A 37 -9.77 28.22 -5.60
C ASP A 37 -8.48 27.41 -5.38
N GLY A 38 -8.58 26.07 -5.27
CA GLY A 38 -7.46 25.18 -5.01
C GLY A 38 -7.20 24.95 -3.53
N THR A 39 -8.06 25.46 -2.66
CA THR A 39 -7.92 25.29 -1.21
C THR A 39 -8.53 23.95 -0.79
N PHE A 40 -7.80 23.18 0.00
CA PHE A 40 -8.38 22.07 0.77
C PHE A 40 -8.69 22.58 2.18
N TYR A 41 -9.92 22.38 2.65
CA TYR A 41 -10.33 22.76 4.00
C TYR A 41 -10.29 21.52 4.90
N LEU A 42 -9.27 21.44 5.75
CA LEU A 42 -9.35 20.63 6.97
C LEU A 42 -10.13 21.46 7.97
N ASP A 43 -11.43 21.18 8.15
CA ASP A 43 -12.23 21.76 9.25
C ASP A 43 -12.22 20.78 10.43
N PRO A 44 -11.43 21.03 11.49
CA PRO A 44 -11.36 20.19 12.69
C PRO A 44 -12.50 20.48 13.67
N GLY A 45 -13.55 21.20 13.26
CA GLY A 45 -14.70 21.45 14.10
C GLY A 45 -14.40 22.50 15.18
N ARG A 46 -15.00 23.67 15.00
CA ARG A 46 -15.31 24.66 16.05
C ARG A 46 -14.17 25.35 16.80
N ASN A 47 -12.91 25.22 16.39
CA ASN A 47 -11.86 26.20 16.73
C ASN A 47 -11.18 26.67 15.43
N ALA A 48 -11.17 27.98 15.23
CA ALA A 48 -10.60 28.62 14.03
C ALA A 48 -9.06 28.50 13.93
N ASP A 49 -8.42 27.94 14.95
CA ASP A 49 -6.96 27.87 15.10
C ASP A 49 -6.33 26.61 14.48
N ASP A 50 -7.12 25.61 14.07
CA ASP A 50 -6.63 24.35 13.48
C ASP A 50 -6.94 24.24 11.96
N LEU A 51 -7.14 25.38 11.28
CA LEU A 51 -7.29 25.42 9.81
C LEU A 51 -5.93 25.30 9.12
N GLY A 52 -5.54 24.08 8.76
CA GLY A 52 -4.48 23.85 7.77
C GLY A 52 -5.01 24.11 6.37
N SER A 53 -4.71 25.27 5.77
CA SER A 53 -4.95 25.49 4.34
C SER A 53 -3.74 25.06 3.54
N VAL A 54 -3.96 24.15 2.58
CA VAL A 54 -2.95 23.87 1.56
C VAL A 54 -3.10 24.95 0.49
N ALA A 55 -2.22 25.95 0.54
CA ALA A 55 -2.29 27.15 -0.31
C ALA A 55 -1.99 26.90 -1.81
N LEU A 56 -1.71 25.66 -2.19
CA LEU A 56 -1.39 25.26 -3.56
C LEU A 56 -2.42 24.22 -4.06
N ARG A 57 -3.12 24.57 -5.14
CA ARG A 57 -4.15 23.75 -5.80
C ARG A 57 -3.67 22.33 -6.07
N GLU A 58 -2.44 22.19 -6.56
CA GLU A 58 -1.88 20.90 -6.95
C GLU A 58 -1.69 19.97 -5.75
N ALA A 59 -1.33 20.53 -4.59
CA ALA A 59 -1.18 19.78 -3.36
C ALA A 59 -2.55 19.39 -2.77
N ALA A 60 -3.55 20.29 -2.85
CA ALA A 60 -4.93 19.96 -2.48
C ALA A 60 -5.52 18.84 -3.36
N ASP A 61 -5.34 18.93 -4.68
CA ASP A 61 -5.80 17.91 -5.63
C ASP A 61 -5.12 16.55 -5.37
N HIS A 62 -3.83 16.55 -5.01
CA HIS A 62 -3.11 15.34 -4.62
C HIS A 62 -3.70 14.69 -3.35
N ILE A 63 -3.95 15.48 -2.30
CA ILE A 63 -4.53 14.99 -1.04
C ILE A 63 -5.93 14.42 -1.27
N VAL A 64 -6.76 15.12 -2.05
CA VAL A 64 -8.12 14.65 -2.41
C VAL A 64 -8.07 13.33 -3.16
N ARG A 65 -7.13 13.21 -4.11
CA ARG A 65 -6.90 11.96 -4.86
C ARG A 65 -6.44 10.82 -3.94
N TRP A 66 -5.64 11.13 -2.92
CA TRP A 66 -5.14 10.20 -1.91
C TRP A 66 -5.99 10.16 -0.64
N ASN A 67 -7.32 10.34 -0.78
CA ASN A 67 -8.22 10.30 0.37
C ASN A 67 -8.22 8.93 1.09
N PRO A 68 -8.70 8.88 2.34
CA PRO A 68 -8.71 7.65 3.12
C PRO A 68 -9.48 6.50 2.50
N ALA A 69 -10.59 6.77 1.81
CA ALA A 69 -11.37 5.72 1.15
C ALA A 69 -10.55 5.02 0.05
N ARG A 70 -9.77 5.78 -0.71
CA ARG A 70 -8.83 5.25 -1.69
C ARG A 70 -7.73 4.42 -1.02
N VAL A 71 -7.13 4.93 0.06
CA VAL A 71 -6.07 4.20 0.80
C VAL A 71 -6.58 2.86 1.33
N LEU A 72 -7.78 2.83 1.92
CA LEU A 72 -8.40 1.59 2.40
C LEU A 72 -8.62 0.57 1.26
N ALA A 73 -9.08 1.01 0.10
CA ALA A 73 -9.23 0.15 -1.07
C ALA A 73 -7.87 -0.40 -1.55
N GLU A 74 -6.80 0.40 -1.51
CA GLU A 74 -5.46 -0.08 -1.84
C GLU A 74 -4.89 -1.06 -0.82
N VAL A 75 -5.14 -0.85 0.48
CA VAL A 75 -4.77 -1.80 1.53
C VAL A 75 -5.45 -3.15 1.29
N GLU A 76 -6.76 -3.15 1.02
CA GLU A 76 -7.51 -4.37 0.73
C GLU A 76 -6.93 -5.11 -0.50
N ALA A 77 -6.68 -4.37 -1.59
CA ALA A 77 -6.10 -4.93 -2.80
C ALA A 77 -4.71 -5.55 -2.55
N LYS A 78 -3.84 -4.86 -1.79
CA LYS A 78 -2.50 -5.35 -1.43
C LYS A 78 -2.57 -6.57 -0.51
N ARG A 79 -3.53 -6.63 0.42
CA ARG A 79 -3.77 -7.83 1.25
C ARG A 79 -4.24 -9.02 0.42
N ALA A 80 -5.16 -8.81 -0.51
CA ALA A 80 -5.62 -9.85 -1.43
C ALA A 80 -4.45 -10.40 -2.27
N LEU A 81 -3.61 -9.51 -2.80
CA LEU A 81 -2.39 -9.89 -3.52
C LEU A 81 -1.40 -10.64 -2.62
N LEU A 82 -1.19 -10.20 -1.39
CA LEU A 82 -0.30 -10.87 -0.43
C LEU A 82 -0.79 -12.29 -0.10
N ASN A 83 -2.10 -12.47 0.07
CA ASN A 83 -2.70 -13.78 0.28
C ASN A 83 -2.52 -14.69 -0.95
N TYR A 84 -2.67 -14.14 -2.17
CA TYR A 84 -2.39 -14.86 -3.40
C TYR A 84 -0.92 -15.28 -3.52
N ILE A 85 0.02 -14.39 -3.18
CA ILE A 85 1.45 -14.69 -3.15
C ILE A 85 1.77 -15.79 -2.12
N ALA A 86 1.08 -15.81 -0.99
CA ALA A 86 1.26 -16.84 0.05
C ALA A 86 0.84 -18.25 -0.40
N THR A 87 -0.12 -18.36 -1.34
CA THR A 87 -0.56 -19.64 -1.90
C THR A 87 0.32 -20.13 -3.06
N MET A 88 1.18 -19.27 -3.61
CA MET A 88 2.13 -19.67 -4.66
C MET A 88 3.09 -20.75 -4.15
N ARG A 89 3.18 -21.86 -4.88
CA ARG A 89 4.15 -22.92 -4.61
C ARG A 89 5.59 -22.38 -4.76
N ARG A 90 6.51 -22.92 -3.94
CA ARG A 90 7.95 -22.65 -4.11
C ARG A 90 8.40 -23.24 -5.45
N GLY A 91 8.95 -22.42 -6.33
CA GLY A 91 9.41 -22.82 -7.66
C GLY A 91 8.42 -22.44 -8.76
N GLY A 92 8.95 -21.86 -9.84
CA GLY A 92 8.19 -21.29 -10.96
C GLY A 92 7.15 -22.24 -11.56
N HIS A 93 6.16 -21.64 -12.21
CA HIS A 93 5.16 -22.37 -12.98
C HIS A 93 5.88 -23.30 -13.98
N ALA A 94 5.52 -24.57 -13.98
CA ALA A 94 5.94 -25.51 -15.00
C ALA A 94 5.37 -25.03 -16.34
N ALA A 95 6.17 -24.30 -17.13
CA ALA A 95 5.88 -24.16 -18.54
C ALA A 95 6.11 -25.54 -19.17
N SER A 96 5.04 -26.15 -19.68
CA SER A 96 5.15 -27.35 -20.50
C SER A 96 5.92 -26.99 -21.76
N VAL A 97 7.22 -27.28 -21.79
CA VAL A 97 7.98 -27.27 -23.04
C VAL A 97 7.78 -28.64 -23.67
N ASN A 98 7.07 -28.68 -24.80
CA ASN A 98 6.85 -29.87 -25.63
C ASN A 98 6.11 -31.04 -24.95
N GLY A 99 5.14 -30.77 -24.07
CA GLY A 99 4.22 -31.80 -23.57
C GLY A 99 4.87 -32.86 -22.67
N ARG A 100 6.11 -32.66 -22.24
CA ARG A 100 6.81 -33.56 -21.30
C ARG A 100 6.66 -33.04 -19.87
N PRO A 101 5.96 -33.77 -18.98
CA PRO A 101 6.01 -33.47 -17.55
C PRO A 101 7.46 -33.58 -17.07
N GLY A 102 8.03 -32.52 -16.49
CA GLY A 102 9.28 -32.60 -15.73
C GLY A 102 10.58 -32.19 -16.43
N ALA A 103 10.55 -31.44 -17.53
CA ALA A 103 11.75 -30.75 -18.01
C ALA A 103 12.02 -29.52 -17.11
N TRP A 104 12.81 -29.73 -16.05
CA TRP A 104 13.31 -28.67 -15.18
C TRP A 104 14.23 -27.74 -15.99
N THR A 105 13.70 -26.65 -16.52
CA THR A 105 14.55 -25.53 -16.92
C THR A 105 14.99 -24.78 -15.67
N THR A 106 16.28 -24.46 -15.64
CA THR A 106 16.99 -23.86 -14.52
C THR A 106 16.20 -22.70 -13.91
N VAL A 107 15.88 -22.90 -12.63
CA VAL A 107 15.21 -22.02 -11.67
C VAL A 107 15.52 -20.53 -11.91
N GLY A 108 14.57 -19.79 -12.50
CA GLY A 108 14.58 -18.32 -12.41
C GLY A 108 14.41 -17.86 -10.96
N PRO A 109 14.63 -16.57 -10.63
CA PRO A 109 14.46 -16.07 -9.27
C PRO A 109 13.09 -16.49 -8.70
N ASP A 110 13.04 -16.84 -7.41
CA ASP A 110 11.78 -17.15 -6.72
C ASP A 110 10.80 -15.99 -6.93
N HIS A 111 9.84 -16.17 -7.86
CA HIS A 111 8.93 -15.12 -8.31
C HIS A 111 8.15 -14.54 -7.13
N ARG A 112 7.83 -15.39 -6.15
CA ARG A 112 7.19 -15.00 -4.90
C ARG A 112 8.07 -14.02 -4.13
N LYS A 113 9.38 -14.29 -4.01
CA LYS A 113 10.33 -13.38 -3.34
C LYS A 113 10.44 -12.05 -4.10
N SER A 114 10.46 -12.08 -5.43
CA SER A 114 10.47 -10.85 -6.24
C SER A 114 9.22 -9.99 -6.03
N LEU A 115 8.03 -10.60 -6.03
CA LEU A 115 6.77 -9.88 -5.81
C LEU A 115 6.69 -9.27 -4.40
N LEU A 116 7.13 -9.99 -3.37
CA LEU A 116 7.16 -9.46 -2.02
C LEU A 116 8.12 -8.27 -1.88
N ARG A 117 9.27 -8.31 -2.56
CA ARG A 117 10.21 -7.18 -2.58
C ARG A 117 9.61 -5.94 -3.24
N LEU A 118 8.87 -6.12 -4.33
CA LEU A 118 8.17 -5.02 -5.01
C LEU A 118 7.08 -4.40 -4.10
N LEU A 119 6.32 -5.24 -3.39
CA LEU A 119 5.32 -4.76 -2.44
C LEU A 119 5.93 -4.03 -1.23
N ALA A 120 7.19 -4.32 -0.90
CA ALA A 120 7.86 -3.68 0.22
C ALA A 120 8.45 -2.30 -0.14
N GLN A 121 8.63 -1.98 -1.42
CA GLN A 121 9.25 -0.72 -1.86
C GLN A 121 8.69 0.56 -1.21
N PRO A 122 7.37 0.72 -1.02
CA PRO A 122 6.81 1.93 -0.39
C PRO A 122 7.28 2.14 1.06
N TYR A 123 7.83 1.11 1.70
CA TYR A 123 8.24 1.14 3.11
C TYR A 123 9.76 1.16 3.29
N ALA A 124 10.54 1.49 2.25
CA ALA A 124 12.00 1.47 2.30
C ALA A 124 12.59 2.36 3.44
N ASP A 125 11.92 3.47 3.73
CA ASP A 125 12.30 4.41 4.80
C ASP A 125 11.79 3.99 6.19
N HIS A 126 11.01 2.91 6.28
CA HIS A 126 10.48 2.44 7.56
C HIS A 126 11.63 1.92 8.45
N PRO A 127 11.66 2.20 9.77
CA PRO A 127 12.73 1.74 10.67
C PRO A 127 12.90 0.20 10.62
N ASP A 128 11.78 -0.53 10.70
CA ASP A 128 11.76 -1.99 10.61
C ASP A 128 11.97 -2.56 9.19
N TYR A 129 12.28 -1.73 8.18
CA TYR A 129 12.50 -2.23 6.82
C TYR A 129 13.64 -3.25 6.82
N PRO A 130 13.45 -4.46 6.24
CA PRO A 130 14.46 -5.51 6.30
C PRO A 130 15.80 -5.06 5.71
N GLU A 131 16.89 -5.19 6.48
CA GLU A 131 18.21 -4.75 6.04
C GLU A 131 18.67 -5.42 4.74
N GLU A 132 18.28 -6.68 4.52
CA GLU A 132 18.60 -7.40 3.28
C GLU A 132 17.95 -6.82 2.00
N LEU A 133 17.06 -5.83 2.15
CA LEU A 133 16.37 -5.13 1.06
C LEU A 133 16.78 -3.66 0.95
N ARG A 134 17.54 -3.11 1.91
CA ARG A 134 18.17 -1.78 1.78
C ARG A 134 19.30 -1.84 0.77
#